data_AF-A0AAP0QHH3-F1
#
_entry.id   AF-A0AAP0QHH3-F1
#
_cell.length_a   1.000
_cell.length_b   1.000
_cell.length_c   1.000
_cell.angle_alpha   90.00
_cell.angle_beta   90.00
_cell.angle_gamma   90.00
#
_symmetry.space_group_name_H-M   'P 1'
#
loop_
_entity.id
_entity.type
_entity.pdbx_description
1 polymer ?
#
loop_
_entity_poly.entity_id
_entity_poly.type
_entity_poly.pdbx_seq_one_letter_code
_entity_poly.pdbx_strand_id
1 'polypeptide(L)'
;MVVSTFYCAVRWHVEIHRLIVVRKEGLLDTPKEAVPMSISWLCPQFFLLGLMEGLAQDGLDEFMSYHFPEWTGEHVAAISRFLIGIGSFLNIFCINANKTFFG
;
A
#
# COMPACT_ATOMS: atom_id res chain seq x y z
N MET A 1 7.32 9.02 -7.49
CA MET A 1 6.99 8.33 -8.77
C MET A 1 7.87 7.11 -9.02
N VAL A 2 9.20 7.21 -8.98
CA VAL A 2 10.08 6.05 -9.26
C VAL A 2 9.88 4.92 -8.24
N VAL A 3 9.93 5.24 -6.93
CA VAL A 3 9.76 4.27 -5.84
C VAL A 3 8.39 3.58 -5.87
N SER A 4 7.31 4.33 -6.15
CA SER A 4 5.96 3.78 -6.28
C SER A 4 5.83 2.80 -7.46
N THR A 5 6.52 3.07 -8.57
CA THR A 5 6.54 2.14 -9.72
C THR A 5 7.25 0.84 -9.38
N PHE A 6 8.39 0.92 -8.68
CA PHE A 6 9.10 -0.27 -8.19
C PHE A 6 8.25 -1.08 -7.20
N TYR A 7 7.55 -0.43 -6.27
CA TYR A 7 6.62 -1.10 -5.35
C TYR A 7 5.51 -1.84 -6.09
N CYS A 8 4.84 -1.20 -7.06
CA CYS A 8 3.80 -1.82 -7.86
C CYS A 8 4.34 -3.03 -8.67
N ALA A 9 5.54 -2.92 -9.23
CA ALA A 9 6.18 -4.01 -9.97
C ALA A 9 6.48 -5.21 -9.07
N VAL A 10 7.01 -4.99 -7.87
CA VAL A 10 7.27 -6.05 -6.88
C VAL A 10 5.96 -6.69 -6.43
N ARG A 11 4.92 -5.90 -6.14
CA ARG A 11 3.58 -6.40 -5.79
C ARG A 11 2.99 -7.28 -6.88
N TRP A 12 3.06 -6.80 -8.12
CA TRP A 12 2.61 -7.53 -9.28
C TRP A 12 3.33 -8.88 -9.42
N HIS A 13 4.64 -8.89 -9.22
CA HIS A 13 5.43 -10.10 -9.32
C HIS A 13 5.06 -11.13 -8.25
N VAL A 14 4.81 -10.68 -7.02
CA VAL A 14 4.32 -11.51 -5.90
C VAL A 14 2.92 -12.07 -6.21
N GLU A 15 2.02 -11.24 -6.74
CA GLU A 15 0.65 -11.67 -7.09
C GLU A 15 0.65 -12.68 -8.23
N ILE A 16 1.51 -12.53 -9.25
CA ILE A 16 1.69 -13.55 -10.29
C ILE A 16 2.16 -14.87 -9.69
N HIS A 17 3.15 -14.85 -8.78
CA HIS A 17 3.60 -16.07 -8.12
C HIS A 17 2.49 -16.73 -7.31
N ARG A 18 1.66 -15.94 -6.59
CA ARG A 18 0.50 -16.43 -5.85
C ARG A 18 -0.51 -17.10 -6.78
N LEU A 19 -0.85 -16.45 -7.90
CA LEU A 19 -1.78 -16.96 -8.90
C LEU A 19 -1.29 -18.26 -9.56
N ILE A 20 0.02 -18.38 -9.81
CA ILE A 20 0.61 -19.60 -10.38
C ILE A 20 0.51 -20.77 -9.39
N VAL A 21 0.78 -20.54 -8.10
CA VAL A 21 0.67 -21.59 -7.06
C VAL A 21 -0.78 -22.02 -6.89
N VAL A 22 -1.73 -21.08 -6.80
CA VAL A 22 -3.17 -21.38 -6.71
C VAL A 22 -3.67 -22.20 -7.90
N ARG A 23 -3.20 -21.86 -9.12
CA ARG A 23 -3.56 -22.61 -10.33
C ARG A 23 -2.97 -24.03 -10.34
N LYS A 24 -1.74 -24.22 -9.84
CA LYS A 24 -1.08 -25.53 -9.82
C LYS A 24 -1.71 -26.50 -8.82
N GLU A 25 -2.17 -26.00 -7.68
CA GLU A 25 -2.77 -26.82 -6.62
C GLU A 25 -4.27 -27.10 -6.84
N GLY A 26 -4.87 -26.62 -7.94
CA GLY A 26 -6.30 -26.87 -8.21
C GLY A 26 -7.27 -26.21 -7.22
N LEU A 27 -6.77 -25.28 -6.39
CA LEU A 27 -7.46 -24.63 -5.27
C LEU A 27 -8.54 -23.60 -5.67
N LEU A 28 -8.98 -23.61 -6.93
CA LEU A 28 -10.06 -22.73 -7.39
C LEU A 28 -11.40 -23.08 -6.73
N ASP A 29 -11.61 -24.35 -6.36
CA ASP A 29 -12.85 -24.85 -5.75
C ASP A 29 -12.84 -24.89 -4.21
N THR A 30 -11.71 -24.61 -3.55
CA THR A 30 -11.60 -24.66 -2.07
C THR A 30 -10.88 -23.41 -1.53
N PRO A 31 -11.58 -22.28 -1.35
CA PRO A 31 -10.98 -20.98 -1.00
C PRO A 31 -10.40 -20.89 0.44
N LYS A 32 -10.35 -21.99 1.19
CA LYS A 32 -9.96 -22.05 2.61
C LYS A 32 -8.62 -22.72 2.87
N GLU A 33 -8.00 -23.37 1.89
CA GLU A 33 -6.69 -23.98 2.11
C GLU A 33 -5.58 -22.93 1.98
N ALA A 34 -4.73 -22.88 3.00
CA ALA A 34 -3.62 -21.94 3.08
C ALA A 34 -2.63 -22.21 1.94
N VAL A 35 -2.46 -21.23 1.05
CA VAL A 35 -1.43 -21.28 0.00
C VAL A 35 -0.08 -21.48 0.69
N PRO A 36 0.65 -22.58 0.44
CA PRO A 36 1.94 -22.84 1.06
C PRO A 36 3.01 -21.97 0.39
N MET A 37 2.93 -20.66 0.64
CA MET A 37 3.92 -19.70 0.19
C MET A 37 4.85 -19.37 1.35
N SER A 38 6.15 -19.41 1.11
CA SER A 38 7.14 -19.01 2.13
C SER A 38 6.94 -17.54 2.52
N ILE A 39 6.91 -17.28 3.84
CA ILE A 39 6.80 -15.94 4.45
C ILE A 39 7.90 -14.98 3.94
N SER A 40 9.04 -15.51 3.46
CA SER A 40 10.12 -14.73 2.85
C SER A 40 9.69 -13.91 1.62
N TRP A 41 8.58 -14.26 0.95
CA TRP A 41 8.06 -13.51 -0.20
C TRP A 41 7.34 -12.22 0.16
N LEU A 42 6.84 -12.08 1.40
CA LEU A 42 6.22 -10.83 1.86
C LEU A 42 7.24 -9.80 2.32
N CYS A 43 8.45 -10.24 2.67
CA CYS A 43 9.54 -9.37 3.14
C CYS A 43 9.84 -8.19 2.17
N PRO A 44 10.06 -8.41 0.86
CA PRO A 44 10.30 -7.30 -0.06
C PRO A 44 9.08 -6.38 -0.18
N GLN A 45 7.86 -6.92 -0.16
CA GLN A 45 6.65 -6.12 -0.27
C GLN A 45 6.45 -5.19 0.94
N PHE A 46 6.70 -5.67 2.16
CA PHE A 46 6.61 -4.84 3.37
C PHE A 46 7.72 -3.82 3.48
N PHE A 47 8.95 -4.18 3.10
CA PHE A 47 10.08 -3.26 3.12
C PHE A 47 9.84 -2.06 2.18
N LEU A 48 9.43 -2.32 0.93
CA LEU A 48 9.14 -1.25 -0.03
C LEU A 48 7.92 -0.41 0.37
N LEU A 49 6.91 -1.04 1.00
CA LEU A 49 5.75 -0.31 1.51
C LEU A 49 6.16 0.70 2.58
N GLY A 50 6.92 0.26 3.59
CA GLY A 50 7.40 1.14 4.66
C GLY A 50 8.32 2.25 4.15
N LEU A 51 9.19 1.94 3.18
CA LEU A 51 10.03 2.93 2.53
C LEU A 51 9.19 3.97 1.76
N MET A 52 8.13 3.54 1.09
CA MET A 52 7.25 4.45 0.37
C MET A 52 6.45 5.34 1.33
N GLU A 53 5.92 4.79 2.44
CA GLU A 53 5.20 5.57 3.44
C GLU A 53 6.10 6.61 4.11
N GLY A 54 7.32 6.24 4.52
CA GLY A 54 8.28 7.17 5.10
C GLY A 54 8.65 8.30 4.14
N LEU A 55 9.01 7.96 2.90
CA LEU A 55 9.34 8.97 1.88
C LEU A 55 8.15 9.86 1.51
N ALA A 56 6.93 9.32 1.52
CA ALA A 56 5.74 10.10 1.22
C ALA A 56 5.42 11.09 2.35
N GLN A 57 5.59 10.69 3.62
CA GLN A 57 5.36 11.57 4.74
C GLN A 57 6.42 12.68 4.82
N ASP A 58 7.70 12.30 4.81
CA ASP A 58 8.80 13.26 4.90
C ASP A 58 8.82 14.20 3.69
N GLY A 59 8.57 13.68 2.48
CA GLY A 59 8.50 14.48 1.26
C GLY A 59 7.30 15.43 1.22
N LEU A 60 6.17 15.06 1.83
CA LEU A 60 5.00 15.93 1.94
C LEU A 60 5.26 17.07 2.93
N ASP A 61 5.87 16.78 4.08
CA ASP A 61 6.26 17.78 5.07
C ASP A 61 7.27 18.78 4.48
N GLU A 62 8.28 18.30 3.75
CA GLU A 62 9.28 19.16 3.11
C GLU A 62 8.68 20.03 2.00
N PHE A 63 7.78 19.48 1.18
CA PHE A 63 7.08 20.23 0.13
C PHE A 63 6.19 21.34 0.71
N MET A 64 5.45 21.03 1.78
CA MET A 64 4.57 21.99 2.45
C MET A 64 5.39 23.09 3.12
N SER A 65 6.50 22.75 3.77
CA SER A 65 7.40 23.74 4.37
C SER A 65 8.04 24.65 3.32
N TYR A 66 8.33 24.14 2.11
CA TYR A 66 8.85 24.94 1.00
C TYR A 66 7.78 25.88 0.41
N HIS A 67 6.53 25.42 0.29
CA HIS A 67 5.46 26.22 -0.31
C HIS A 67 4.79 27.19 0.67
N PHE A 68 4.76 26.85 1.96
CA PHE A 68 4.16 27.65 3.03
C PHE A 68 5.20 27.96 4.12
N PRO A 69 6.14 28.90 3.87
CA PRO A 69 7.20 29.24 4.82
C PRO A 69 6.70 29.88 6.11
N GLU A 70 5.47 30.40 6.11
CA GLU A 70 4.82 31.01 7.27
C GLU A 70 4.26 29.98 8.27
N TRP A 71 4.13 28.72 7.86
CA TRP A 71 3.56 27.68 8.71
C TRP A 71 4.62 27.10 9.65
N THR A 72 4.27 26.98 10.92
CA THR A 72 5.14 26.30 11.90
C THR A 72 5.23 24.81 11.53
N GLY A 73 6.36 24.17 11.85
CA GLY A 73 6.57 22.74 11.54
C GLY A 73 5.50 21.81 12.11
N GLU A 74 4.85 22.22 13.21
CA GLU A 74 3.72 21.49 13.81
C GLU A 74 2.47 21.53 12.92
N HIS A 75 2.16 22.67 12.31
CA HIS A 75 1.01 22.81 11.42
C HIS A 75 1.20 21.99 10.14
N VAL A 76 2.42 22.00 9.59
CA VAL A 76 2.79 21.20 8.42
C VAL A 76 2.59 19.71 8.70
N ALA A 77 3.16 19.20 9.79
CA ALA A 77 3.02 17.80 10.17
C ALA A 77 1.56 17.40 10.48
N ALA A 78 0.78 18.30 11.09
CA ALA A 78 -0.64 18.06 11.37
C ALA A 78 -1.45 17.89 10.08
N ILE A 79 -1.20 18.73 9.07
CA ILE A 79 -1.89 18.70 7.78
C ILE A 79 -1.48 17.46 6.98
N SER A 80 -0.20 17.11 6.96
CA SER A 80 0.28 15.89 6.31
C SER A 80 -0.37 14.63 6.92
N ARG A 81 -0.44 14.53 8.24
CA ARG A 81 -1.14 13.42 8.92
C ARG A 81 -2.63 13.40 8.61
N PHE A 82 -3.28 14.57 8.53
CA PHE A 82 -4.68 14.67 8.15
C PHE A 82 -4.94 14.16 6.73
N LEU A 83 -4.08 14.52 5.76
CA LEU A 83 -4.16 14.05 4.38
C LEU A 83 -3.99 12.53 4.28
N ILE A 84 -3.04 11.95 5.00
CA ILE A 84 -2.86 10.49 5.10
C ILE A 84 -4.10 9.83 5.70
N GLY A 85 -4.70 10.45 6.72
CA GLY A 85 -5.96 10.02 7.32
C GLY A 85 -7.11 9.98 6.31
N ILE A 86 -7.28 11.02 5.50
CA ILE A 86 -8.29 11.05 4.42
C ILE A 86 -8.06 9.90 3.42
N GLY A 87 -6.81 9.65 3.04
CA GLY A 87 -6.47 8.53 2.15
C GLY A 87 -6.90 7.18 2.73
N SER A 88 -6.74 6.99 4.03
CA SER A 88 -7.16 5.78 4.74
C SER A 88 -8.69 5.64 4.79
N PHE A 89 -9.43 6.74 5.01
CA PHE A 89 -10.89 6.73 4.94
C PHE A 89 -11.40 6.37 3.54
N LEU A 90 -10.80 6.94 2.50
CA LEU A 90 -11.13 6.61 1.11
C LEU A 90 -10.86 5.14 0.79
N ASN A 91 -9.77 4.57 1.32
CA ASN A 91 -9.46 3.15 1.15
C ASN A 91 -10.55 2.27 1.78
N ILE A 92 -10.95 2.55 3.02
CA ILE A 92 -12.03 1.81 3.70
C ILE A 92 -13.34 1.93 2.91
N PHE A 93 -13.66 3.14 2.43
CA PHE A 93 -14.84 3.37 1.61
C PHE A 93 -14.81 2.58 0.30
N CYS A 94 -13.66 2.54 -0.40
CA CYS A 94 -13.48 1.81 -1.65
C CYS A 94 -13.61 0.30 -1.46
N ILE A 95 -13.04 -0.25 -0.38
CA ILE A 95 -13.19 -1.66 -0.01
C ILE A 95 -14.66 -1.98 0.28
N ASN A 96 -15.35 -1.10 1.01
CA ASN A 96 -16.76 -1.28 1.33
C ASN A 96 -17.66 -1.24 0.08
N ALA A 97 -17.39 -0.32 -0.85
CA ALA A 97 -18.09 -0.25 -2.13
C ALA A 97 -17.84 -1.50 -3.00
N ASN A 98 -16.60 -2.02 -3.03
CA ASN A 98 -16.29 -3.24 -3.78
C ASN A 98 -16.80 -4.52 -3.11
N LYS A 99 -16.99 -4.54 -1.79
CA LYS A 99 -17.69 -5.64 -1.11
C LYS A 99 -19.13 -5.80 -1.60
N THR A 100 -19.78 -4.72 -2.00
CA THR A 100 -21.11 -4.76 -2.64
C THR A 100 -21.05 -5.35 -4.07
N PHE A 101 -19.89 -5.37 -4.71
CA PHE A 101 -19.71 -5.87 -6.09
C PHE A 101 -19.25 -7.34 -6.16
N PHE A 102 -18.62 -7.86 -5.11
CA PHE A 102 -18.11 -9.24 -5.02
C PHE A 102 -18.90 -10.13 -4.03
N GLY A 103 -20.00 -9.63 -3.47
CA GLY A 103 -20.93 -10.38 -2.60
C GLY A 103 -22.07 -11.01 -3.37
#